data_AF-A0A7C7KVI6-F1
#
_entry.id   AF-A0A7C7KVI6-F1
#
_cell.length_a   1.000
_cell.length_b   1.000
_cell.length_c   1.000
_cell.angle_alpha   90.00
_cell.angle_beta   90.00
_cell.angle_gamma   90.00
#
_symmetry.space_group_name_H-M   'P 1'
#
loop_
_entity.id
_entity.type
_entity.pdbx_description
1 polymer ?
#
loop_
_entity_poly.entity_id
_entity_poly.type
_entity_poly.pdbx_seq_one_letter_code
_entity_poly.pdbx_strand_id
1 'polypeptide(L)' 'MDALTPPWEARRETLVRVEAETDWSYGTDPSKRPIEKHIRHGVINLDKHRGPTSHEVAATVKNMLGISLAGHGGTLEE' A
#
# COMPACT_ATOMS: atom_id res chain seq x y z
N MET A 1 -10.79 4.87 30.71
CA MET A 1 -9.53 5.26 30.07
C MET A 1 -9.92 5.63 28.66
N ASP A 2 -9.96 6.93 28.34
CA ASP A 2 -10.35 7.35 26.99
C ASP A 2 -9.36 6.75 26.00
N ALA A 3 -9.88 6.04 25.00
CA ALA A 3 -9.07 5.47 23.95
C ALA A 3 -8.37 6.62 23.20
N LEU A 4 -7.04 6.61 23.19
CA LEU A 4 -6.26 7.53 22.38
C LEU A 4 -6.66 7.32 20.91
N THR A 5 -7.26 8.34 20.28
CA THR A 5 -7.48 8.33 18.84
C THR A 5 -6.12 8.29 18.14
N PRO A 6 -5.85 7.29 17.29
CA PRO A 6 -4.57 7.20 16.63
C PRO A 6 -4.38 8.36 15.62
N PRO A 7 -3.13 8.80 15.38
CA PRO A 7 -2.85 10.00 14.59
C PRO A 7 -3.28 9.91 13.11
N TRP A 8 -3.47 8.70 12.58
CA TRP A 8 -3.96 8.50 11.21
C TRP A 8 -5.48 8.71 11.07
N GLU A 9 -6.25 8.63 12.15
CA GLU A 9 -7.70 8.90 12.15
C GLU A 9 -8.04 10.40 12.26
N ALA A 10 -7.04 11.25 12.56
CA ALA A 10 -7.23 12.68 12.60
C ALA A 10 -7.71 13.22 11.24
N ARG A 11 -8.92 13.81 11.21
CA ARG A 11 -9.47 14.48 10.03
C ARG A 11 -8.66 15.73 9.71
N ARG A 12 -8.34 15.90 8.44
CA ARG A 12 -7.59 17.06 7.91
C ARG A 12 -8.47 17.82 6.94
N GLU A 13 -8.35 19.14 6.96
CA GLU A 13 -9.03 20.02 6.00
C GLU A 13 -8.17 20.17 4.74
N THR A 14 -8.82 20.24 3.58
CA THR A 14 -8.15 20.54 2.31
C THR A 14 -8.30 22.02 2.00
N LEU A 15 -7.20 22.75 1.93
CA LEU A 15 -7.18 24.17 1.55
C LEU A 15 -6.81 24.29 0.06
N VAL A 16 -7.71 24.87 -0.73
CA VAL A 16 -7.50 25.07 -2.17
C VAL A 16 -6.75 26.38 -2.40
N ARG A 17 -5.54 26.28 -2.96
CA ARG A 17 -4.75 27.46 -3.33
C ARG A 17 -5.12 28.02 -4.70
N VAL A 18 -5.39 27.14 -5.66
CA VAL A 18 -5.70 27.46 -7.06
C VAL A 18 -6.68 26.39 -7.57
N GLU A 19 -7.70 26.82 -8.32
CA GLU A 19 -8.56 25.90 -9.07
C GLU A 19 -7.80 25.40 -10.31
N ALA A 20 -7.63 24.09 -10.41
CA ALA A 20 -6.88 23.46 -11.48
C ALA A 20 -7.51 22.14 -11.90
N GLU A 21 -7.36 21.80 -13.17
CA GLU A 21 -7.81 20.54 -13.76
C GLU A 21 -6.61 19.68 -14.18
N THR A 22 -6.83 18.36 -14.27
CA THR A 22 -5.82 17.42 -14.77
C THR A 22 -6.13 17.06 -16.23
N ASP A 23 -5.08 16.94 -17.05
CA ASP A 23 -5.20 16.34 -18.38
C ASP A 23 -5.12 14.81 -18.26
N TRP A 24 -6.22 14.14 -18.59
CA TRP A 24 -6.38 12.69 -18.48
C TRP A 24 -5.63 11.89 -19.54
N SER A 25 -5.02 12.54 -20.54
CA SER A 25 -4.09 11.88 -21.44
C SER A 25 -2.79 11.45 -20.75
N TYR A 26 -2.49 12.02 -19.57
CA TYR A 26 -1.33 11.68 -18.77
C TYR A 26 -1.68 10.74 -17.61
N GLY A 27 -0.82 9.74 -17.40
CA GLY A 27 -0.96 8.81 -16.28
C GLY A 27 -2.12 7.83 -16.44
N THR A 28 -2.61 7.31 -15.31
CA THR A 28 -3.77 6.40 -15.29
C THR A 28 -4.42 6.48 -13.92
N ASP A 29 -5.74 6.62 -13.91
CA ASP A 29 -6.54 6.52 -12.68
C ASP A 29 -6.13 5.27 -11.88
N PRO A 30 -5.87 5.37 -10.57
CA PRO A 30 -5.40 4.25 -9.76
C PRO A 30 -6.29 3.01 -9.84
N SER A 31 -7.60 3.17 -10.00
CA SER A 31 -8.59 2.08 -10.10
C SER A 31 -8.69 1.46 -11.50
N LYS A 32 -8.10 2.11 -12.51
CA LYS A 32 -8.16 1.71 -13.93
C LYS A 32 -6.80 1.32 -14.48
N ARG A 33 -5.79 1.10 -13.64
CA ARG A 33 -4.45 0.70 -14.12
C ARG A 33 -4.56 -0.68 -14.80
N PRO A 34 -3.74 -0.96 -15.83
CA PRO A 34 -3.50 -2.34 -16.25
C PRO A 34 -2.97 -3.17 -15.08
N ILE A 35 -3.29 -4.48 -15.07
CA ILE A 35 -2.95 -5.37 -13.96
C ILE A 35 -1.44 -5.39 -13.64
N GLU A 36 -0.60 -5.26 -14.66
CA GLU A 36 0.86 -5.23 -14.52
C GLU A 36 1.31 -3.99 -13.72
N LYS A 37 0.65 -2.84 -13.94
CA LYS A 37 0.90 -1.61 -13.18
C LYS A 37 0.30 -1.69 -11.78
N HIS A 38 -0.82 -2.38 -11.59
CA HIS A 38 -1.38 -2.62 -10.26
C HIS A 38 -0.41 -3.44 -9.40
N ILE A 39 0.14 -4.52 -9.94
CA ILE A 39 1.10 -5.36 -9.22
C ILE A 39 2.38 -4.56 -8.90
N ARG A 40 2.90 -3.82 -9.88
CA ARG A 40 4.15 -3.04 -9.72
C ARG A 40 4.04 -1.91 -8.68
N HIS A 41 2.87 -1.31 -8.53
CA HIS A 41 2.63 -0.15 -7.66
C HIS A 41 1.60 -0.44 -6.56
N GLY A 42 1.45 -1.72 -6.19
CA GLY A 42 0.44 -2.19 -5.26
C GLY A 42 0.95 -2.31 -3.83
N VAL A 43 0.00 -2.38 -2.90
CA VAL A 43 0.22 -2.75 -1.50
C VAL A 43 -0.74 -3.90 -1.20
N ILE A 44 -0.25 -4.94 -0.52
CA ILE A 44 -1.07 -6.07 -0.08
C ILE A 44 -1.30 -5.92 1.42
N ASN A 45 -2.55 -5.78 1.81
CA ASN A 45 -2.95 -5.87 3.21
C ASN A 45 -3.04 -7.35 3.58
N LEU A 46 -1.91 -7.92 4.00
CA LEU A 46 -1.76 -9.35 4.25
C LEU A 46 -2.02 -9.69 5.71
N ASP A 47 -2.87 -10.68 5.97
CA ASP A 47 -2.96 -11.33 7.28
C ASP A 47 -1.83 -12.38 7.40
N LYS A 48 -0.81 -12.07 8.19
CA LYS A 48 0.38 -12.91 8.33
C LYS A 48 0.09 -14.07 9.30
N HIS A 49 0.13 -15.31 8.79
CA HIS A 49 0.13 -16.50 9.66
C HIS A 49 1.35 -16.59 10.60
N ARG A 50 1.19 -17.30 11.73
CA ARG A 50 2.27 -17.65 12.66
C ARG A 50 3.25 -18.66 12.04
N GLY A 51 4.49 -18.64 12.49
CA GLY A 51 5.54 -19.56 12.03
C GLY A 51 6.67 -18.86 11.28
N PRO A 52 6.46 -18.37 10.04
CA PRO A 52 7.52 -17.68 9.31
C PRO A 52 7.69 -16.24 9.77
N THR A 53 8.89 -15.72 9.56
CA THR A 53 9.24 -14.31 9.75
C THR A 53 8.55 -13.42 8.70
N SER A 54 8.40 -12.12 8.98
CA SER A 54 7.89 -11.16 7.99
C SER A 54 8.72 -11.11 6.70
N HIS A 55 10.04 -11.32 6.79
CA HIS A 55 10.93 -11.34 5.63
C HIS A 55 10.67 -12.56 4.74
N GLU A 56 10.47 -13.75 5.32
CA GLU A 56 10.16 -14.97 4.57
C GLU A 56 8.79 -14.89 3.88
N VAL A 57 7.80 -14.29 4.56
CA VAL A 57 6.48 -14.04 3.96
C VAL A 57 6.59 -13.08 2.77
N ALA A 58 7.35 -11.99 2.91
CA ALA A 58 7.59 -11.07 1.79
C ALA A 58 8.33 -11.75 0.62
N ALA A 59 9.31 -12.63 0.91
CA ALA A 59 10.02 -13.41 -0.10
C ALA A 59 9.09 -14.42 -0.82
N THR A 60 8.18 -15.05 -0.08
CA THR A 60 7.17 -15.95 -0.64
C THR A 60 6.25 -15.20 -1.60
N VAL A 61 5.71 -14.04 -1.20
CA VAL A 61 4.88 -13.20 -2.06
C VAL A 61 5.64 -12.75 -3.31
N LYS A 62 6.90 -12.34 -3.15
CA LYS A 62 7.78 -11.96 -4.27
C LYS A 62 7.90 -13.09 -5.29
N ASN A 63 8.19 -14.30 -4.83
CA ASN A 63 8.39 -15.47 -5.68
C ASN A 63 7.06 -15.91 -6.34
N MET A 64 5.95 -15.93 -5.61
CA MET A 64 4.63 -16.29 -6.13
C MET A 64 4.17 -15.37 -7.24
N LEU A 65 4.42 -14.06 -7.13
CA LEU A 65 4.03 -13.08 -8.14
C LEU A 65 5.08 -12.88 -9.25
N GLY A 66 6.24 -13.54 -9.16
CA GLY A 66 7.33 -13.39 -10.13
C GLY A 66 7.88 -11.97 -10.21
N ILE A 67 7.81 -11.19 -9.12
CA ILE A 67 8.24 -9.79 -9.09
C ILE A 67 9.68 -9.65 -8.60
N SER A 68 10.37 -8.58 -9.02
CA SER A 68 11.78 -8.36 -8.68
C SER A 68 11.98 -7.89 -7.24
N LEU A 69 10.97 -7.26 -6.63
CA LEU A 69 11.06 -6.62 -5.33
C LEU A 69 9.74 -6.72 -4.56
N ALA A 70 9.84 -7.06 -3.27
CA ALA A 70 8.77 -6.93 -2.28
C ALA A 70 9.41 -6.59 -0.92
N GLY A 71 8.66 -5.93 -0.04
CA GLY A 71 9.07 -5.58 1.32
C GLY A 71 7.85 -5.47 2.25
N HIS A 72 8.09 -5.29 3.55
CA HIS A 72 7.02 -5.17 4.56
C HIS A 72 7.17 -3.89 5.40
N GLY A 73 6.05 -3.29 5.80
CA GLY A 73 5.99 -1.99 6.51
C GLY A 73 6.12 -2.08 8.03
N GLY A 74 6.80 -3.10 8.53
CA GLY A 74 6.90 -3.43 9.96
C GLY A 74 7.05 -4.94 10.18
N THR A 75 7.93 -5.33 11.10
CA THR A 75 8.13 -6.76 11.42
C THR A 75 7.10 -7.18 12.45
N LEU A 76 6.39 -8.26 12.16
CA LEU A 76 5.60 -9.00 13.14
C LEU A 76 6.42 -10.21 13.57
N GLU A 77 6.49 -10.44 14.88
CA GLU A 77 7.15 -11.63 15.44
C GLU A 77 6.39 -12.92 15.05
N GLU A 78 6.99 -14.06 15.40
CA GLU A 78 6.51 -15.40 15.03
C GLU A 78 5.25 -15.86 15.79
#